data_AF-A0ABC8WUY7-F1
#
_entry.id   AF-A0ABC8WUY7-F1
#
_cell.length_a   1.000
_cell.length_b   1.000
_cell.length_c   1.000
_cell.angle_alpha   90.00
_cell.angle_beta   90.00
_cell.angle_gamma   90.00
#
_symmetry.space_group_name_H-M   'P 1'
#
loop_
_entity.id
_entity.type
_entity.pdbx_description
1 polymer ?
#
loop_
_entity_poly.entity_id
_entity_poly.type
_entity_poly.pdbx_seq_one_letter_code
_entity_poly.pdbx_strand_id
1 'polypeptide(L)'
;MAFSRLLPSRSRLLSALLHTPSPIPTPLTSAPTSGPLAPFLLRSFASATRRAGPSSRPRAVDIGARARQLQTRRLWSYGLAFACAGGFVVAVLATFQDQLVFYVTPTDALAKFAADPSKSRVRLGGLVLEGSVAHPSPSSPEMEFVVTDLITDVLVRYDGALPDLFREGHSVVVEGFLKPFTDDLRRDNGRKVAEKARECACFLRGTEVLAKHDEKYMPKEVAEALERNKKQLEADAEAAAAQGTTVAAAAEGAKATS
;
A
#
# COMPACT_ATOMS: atom_id res chain seq x y z
N MET A 1 15.69 12.73 -59.71
CA MET A 1 17.11 12.92 -59.35
C MET A 1 17.13 13.35 -57.89
N ALA A 2 17.74 12.68 -56.91
CA ALA A 2 18.85 11.76 -56.91
C ALA A 2 18.67 10.68 -55.81
N PHE A 3 19.01 9.45 -56.19
CA PHE A 3 19.23 8.31 -55.30
C PHE A 3 20.64 8.38 -54.70
N SER A 4 20.81 7.84 -53.50
CA SER A 4 21.82 6.81 -53.15
C SER A 4 22.59 7.05 -51.84
N ARG A 5 22.78 5.92 -51.10
CA ARG A 5 24.01 5.50 -50.36
C ARG A 5 24.29 6.25 -49.04
N LEU A 6 24.58 5.66 -47.87
CA LEU A 6 25.22 4.40 -47.48
C LEU A 6 24.81 3.95 -46.04
N LEU A 7 24.59 2.65 -45.84
CA LEU A 7 25.17 1.87 -44.71
C LEU A 7 26.37 1.07 -45.29
N PRO A 8 27.26 0.35 -44.55
CA PRO A 8 27.31 0.00 -43.12
C PRO A 8 28.72 0.16 -42.46
N SER A 9 28.86 -0.03 -41.14
CA SER A 9 30.17 -0.35 -40.49
C SER A 9 29.96 -0.95 -39.08
N ARG A 10 30.09 -2.28 -38.91
CA ARG A 10 31.24 -3.06 -38.36
C ARG A 10 31.56 -2.76 -36.88
N SER A 11 31.13 -3.59 -35.91
CA SER A 11 31.72 -4.87 -35.43
C SER A 11 33.00 -4.74 -34.56
N ARG A 12 32.92 -5.21 -33.29
CA ARG A 12 33.94 -5.91 -32.43
C ARG A 12 33.38 -5.96 -30.99
N LEU A 13 32.89 -7.09 -30.48
CA LEU A 13 33.60 -8.20 -29.80
C LEU A 13 34.28 -7.83 -28.47
N LEU A 14 33.82 -8.46 -27.37
CA LEU A 14 34.54 -9.05 -26.21
C LEU A 14 33.46 -9.43 -25.17
N SER A 15 33.05 -10.71 -24.99
CA SER A 15 33.63 -11.72 -24.07
C SER A 15 33.91 -11.20 -22.65
N ALA A 16 33.69 -11.88 -21.54
CA ALA A 16 33.11 -13.15 -21.13
C ALA A 16 33.33 -13.23 -19.60
N LEU A 17 32.49 -14.00 -18.86
CA LEU A 17 32.77 -14.62 -17.54
C LEU A 17 32.96 -13.64 -16.36
N LEU A 18 32.36 -13.78 -15.18
CA LEU A 18 32.49 -14.81 -14.13
C LEU A 18 31.26 -14.65 -13.22
N HIS A 19 30.35 -15.61 -13.00
CA HIS A 19 30.48 -16.82 -12.17
C HIS A 19 31.28 -16.63 -10.88
N THR A 20 30.58 -16.37 -9.77
CA THR A 20 31.12 -16.45 -8.40
C THR A 20 30.51 -17.66 -7.68
N PRO A 21 31.31 -18.67 -7.32
CA PRO A 21 30.87 -19.80 -6.50
C PRO A 21 31.10 -19.53 -5.00
N SER A 22 30.28 -20.19 -4.20
CA SER A 22 30.41 -20.37 -2.74
C SER A 22 31.68 -21.13 -2.36
N PRO A 23 32.09 -21.06 -1.08
CA PRO A 23 32.67 -22.26 -0.48
C PRO A 23 32.28 -22.52 1.00
N ILE A 24 31.92 -23.77 1.25
CA ILE A 24 32.14 -24.57 2.48
C ILE A 24 33.02 -25.74 1.95
N PRO A 25 34.14 -26.19 2.57
CA PRO A 25 34.09 -27.02 3.80
C PRO A 25 35.34 -27.03 4.73
N THR A 26 35.10 -27.68 5.89
CA THR A 26 35.93 -28.41 6.91
C THR A 26 37.31 -29.01 6.49
N PRO A 27 38.08 -29.77 7.32
CA PRO A 27 38.37 -29.82 8.78
C PRO A 27 39.90 -30.02 9.12
N LEU A 28 40.19 -30.29 10.41
CA LEU A 28 41.29 -31.11 10.99
C LEU A 28 42.74 -30.56 11.18
N THR A 29 43.16 -30.66 12.46
CA THR A 29 44.42 -31.24 12.99
C THR A 29 45.77 -30.54 12.73
N SER A 30 46.45 -30.13 13.82
CA SER A 30 47.73 -30.72 14.29
C SER A 30 48.42 -29.82 15.33
N ALA A 31 48.80 -30.42 16.46
CA ALA A 31 49.85 -29.96 17.37
C ALA A 31 51.24 -30.20 16.72
N PRO A 32 52.42 -29.99 17.36
CA PRO A 32 52.76 -29.45 18.69
C PRO A 32 53.89 -28.38 18.61
N THR A 33 54.45 -27.95 19.76
CA THR A 33 55.91 -27.89 20.06
C THR A 33 56.28 -26.79 21.09
N SER A 34 56.92 -27.25 22.18
CA SER A 34 57.85 -26.62 23.17
C SER A 34 57.82 -25.10 23.40
N GLY A 35 57.68 -24.57 24.63
CA GLY A 35 58.69 -24.58 25.72
C GLY A 35 59.69 -23.40 25.55
N PRO A 36 60.27 -22.76 26.60
CA PRO A 36 60.62 -23.35 27.91
C PRO A 36 60.50 -22.43 29.18
N LEU A 37 60.69 -23.05 30.37
CA LEU A 37 61.41 -22.60 31.61
C LEU A 37 61.15 -21.18 32.19
N ALA A 38 61.03 -20.88 33.49
CA ALA A 38 61.03 -21.49 34.84
C ALA A 38 60.75 -20.27 35.82
N PRO A 39 60.92 -20.30 37.17
CA PRO A 39 60.95 -21.36 38.18
C PRO A 39 59.83 -21.16 39.25
N PHE A 40 59.29 -22.22 39.86
CA PHE A 40 59.74 -22.80 41.13
C PHE A 40 60.10 -21.77 42.23
N LEU A 41 59.11 -21.43 43.06
CA LEU A 41 59.36 -21.08 44.46
C LEU A 41 58.48 -21.96 45.36
N LEU A 42 59.18 -22.86 46.05
CA LEU A 42 58.75 -23.52 47.27
C LEU A 42 58.21 -22.47 48.25
N ARG A 43 56.98 -22.69 48.75
CA ARG A 43 56.63 -22.21 50.08
C ARG A 43 55.88 -23.29 50.85
N SER A 44 56.69 -24.01 51.61
CA SER A 44 56.42 -24.57 52.94
C SER A 44 55.04 -25.16 53.20
N PHE A 45 55.05 -26.48 53.32
CA PHE A 45 54.17 -27.26 54.18
C PHE A 45 53.99 -26.58 55.55
N ALA A 46 52.76 -26.17 55.85
CA ALA A 46 52.30 -25.95 57.21
C ALA A 46 51.19 -26.96 57.50
N SER A 47 51.61 -28.08 58.06
CA SER A 47 50.79 -29.13 58.63
C SER A 47 50.01 -28.55 59.82
N ALA A 48 48.80 -28.06 59.59
CA ALA A 48 47.85 -27.76 60.66
C ALA A 48 46.87 -28.93 60.76
N THR A 49 47.20 -29.90 61.60
CA THR A 49 46.27 -30.92 62.09
C THR A 49 45.14 -30.25 62.88
N ARG A 50 44.07 -29.83 62.20
CA ARG A 50 42.79 -29.55 62.86
C ARG A 50 41.98 -30.85 62.91
N ARG A 51 42.09 -31.51 64.06
CA ARG A 51 41.18 -32.57 64.52
C ARG A 51 39.92 -31.90 65.09
N ALA A 52 38.75 -32.31 64.59
CA ALA A 52 37.35 -32.06 65.04
C ALA A 52 36.53 -31.40 63.91
N GLY A 53 35.45 -31.94 63.39
CA GLY A 53 34.70 -33.17 63.64
C GLY A 53 33.76 -33.43 62.46
N PRO A 54 33.09 -34.59 62.38
CA PRO A 54 32.21 -34.89 61.26
C PRO A 54 30.90 -34.14 61.43
N SER A 55 30.58 -33.21 60.54
CA SER A 55 29.19 -32.91 60.21
C SER A 55 29.12 -32.19 58.87
N SER A 56 29.34 -32.94 57.79
CA SER A 56 28.70 -32.60 56.52
C SER A 56 27.19 -32.74 56.74
N ARG A 57 26.55 -31.69 57.27
CA ARG A 57 25.09 -31.59 57.22
C ARG A 57 24.71 -31.76 55.75
N PRO A 58 23.92 -32.77 55.37
CA PRO A 58 23.44 -32.86 54.01
C PRO A 58 22.72 -31.55 53.74
N ARG A 59 23.15 -30.82 52.70
CA ARG A 59 22.45 -29.62 52.23
C ARG A 59 21.03 -30.09 51.92
N ALA A 60 20.08 -29.77 52.80
CA ALA A 60 18.70 -30.16 52.62
C ALA A 60 18.28 -29.64 51.25
N VAL A 61 18.13 -30.55 50.30
CA VAL A 61 17.62 -30.19 48.98
C VAL A 61 16.18 -29.79 49.27
N ASP A 62 15.88 -28.50 49.19
CA ASP A 62 14.50 -28.03 49.26
C ASP A 62 13.75 -28.53 48.02
N ILE A 63 13.27 -29.77 48.10
CA ILE A 63 12.44 -30.42 47.08
C ILE A 63 11.21 -29.55 46.82
N GLY A 64 10.68 -28.87 47.85
CA GLY A 64 9.59 -27.91 47.73
C GLY A 64 9.94 -26.65 46.93
N ALA A 65 11.16 -26.11 47.05
CA ALA A 65 11.60 -24.94 46.27
C ALA A 65 11.79 -25.30 44.78
N ARG A 66 12.37 -26.48 44.50
CA ARG A 66 12.54 -26.99 43.14
C ARG A 66 11.19 -27.37 42.49
N ALA A 67 10.25 -27.90 43.25
CA ALA A 67 8.90 -28.22 42.77
C ALA A 67 8.13 -26.96 42.34
N ARG A 68 8.18 -25.88 43.14
CA ARG A 68 7.59 -24.57 42.79
C ARG A 68 8.25 -23.93 41.56
N GLN A 69 9.57 -24.07 41.40
CA GLN A 69 10.29 -23.59 40.21
C GLN A 69 9.88 -24.31 38.92
N LEU A 70 9.54 -25.60 38.96
CA LEU A 70 9.08 -26.34 37.77
C LEU A 70 7.64 -25.96 37.39
N GLN A 71 6.79 -25.68 38.38
CA GLN A 71 5.41 -25.23 38.16
C GLN A 71 5.37 -23.83 37.54
N THR A 72 6.18 -22.89 38.02
CA THR A 72 6.25 -21.54 37.44
C THR A 72 6.85 -21.58 36.03
N ARG A 73 7.91 -22.36 35.78
CA ARG A 73 8.50 -22.51 34.43
C ARG A 73 7.48 -23.01 33.38
N ARG A 74 6.62 -23.96 33.76
CA ARG A 74 5.55 -24.45 32.88
C ARG A 74 4.50 -23.36 32.63
N LEU A 75 4.09 -22.64 33.66
CA LEU A 75 3.14 -21.54 33.53
C LEU A 75 3.67 -20.42 32.61
N TRP A 76 4.93 -20.03 32.75
CA TRP A 76 5.59 -19.07 31.87
C TRP A 76 5.68 -19.57 30.43
N SER A 77 5.96 -20.86 30.22
CA SER A 77 5.99 -21.45 28.87
C SER A 77 4.63 -21.42 28.19
N TYR A 78 3.54 -21.68 28.93
CA TYR A 78 2.18 -21.59 28.38
C TYR A 78 1.76 -20.15 28.13
N GLY A 79 2.09 -19.22 29.04
CA GLY A 79 1.84 -17.79 28.83
C GLY A 79 2.52 -17.26 27.58
N LEU A 80 3.79 -17.62 27.37
CA LEU A 80 4.53 -17.23 26.17
C LEU A 80 3.95 -17.86 24.90
N ALA A 81 3.60 -19.15 24.94
CA ALA A 81 2.99 -19.83 23.80
C ALA A 81 1.64 -19.20 23.42
N PHE A 82 0.80 -18.89 24.40
CA PHE A 82 -0.49 -18.24 24.17
C PHE A 82 -0.31 -16.81 23.64
N ALA A 83 0.66 -16.06 24.16
CA ALA A 83 0.98 -14.72 23.65
C ALA A 83 1.48 -14.76 22.20
N CYS A 84 2.34 -15.73 21.85
CA CYS A 84 2.79 -15.92 20.46
C CYS A 84 1.63 -16.31 19.54
N ALA A 85 0.78 -17.25 19.95
CA ALA A 85 -0.38 -17.66 19.16
C ALA A 85 -1.37 -16.50 18.97
N GLY A 86 -1.70 -15.78 20.03
CA GLY A 86 -2.58 -14.60 19.96
C GLY A 86 -1.98 -13.50 19.09
N GLY A 87 -0.69 -13.19 19.26
CA GLY A 87 0.02 -12.22 18.43
C GLY A 87 0.05 -12.63 16.95
N PHE A 88 0.18 -13.92 16.64
CA PHE A 88 0.12 -14.43 15.28
C PHE A 88 -1.26 -14.23 14.66
N VAL A 89 -2.35 -14.53 15.38
CA VAL A 89 -3.71 -14.30 14.87
C VAL A 89 -3.94 -12.81 14.61
N VAL A 90 -3.52 -11.93 15.52
CA VAL A 90 -3.64 -10.47 15.34
C VAL A 90 -2.84 -10.00 14.13
N ALA A 91 -1.60 -10.48 13.96
CA ALA A 91 -0.76 -10.14 12.81
C ALA A 91 -1.41 -10.58 11.49
N VAL A 92 -1.92 -11.83 11.41
CA VAL A 92 -2.60 -12.35 10.23
C VAL A 92 -3.81 -11.49 9.88
N LEU A 93 -4.66 -11.17 10.86
CA LEU A 93 -5.83 -10.31 10.64
C LEU A 93 -5.44 -8.91 10.15
N ALA A 94 -4.38 -8.32 10.71
CA ALA A 94 -3.88 -7.02 10.27
C ALA A 94 -3.39 -7.07 8.81
N THR A 95 -2.55 -8.05 8.45
CA THR A 95 -2.09 -8.20 7.05
C THR A 95 -3.23 -8.50 6.07
N PHE A 96 -4.27 -9.21 6.50
CA PHE A 96 -5.41 -9.50 5.62
C PHE A 96 -6.21 -8.23 5.29
N GLN A 97 -6.40 -7.34 6.27
CA GLN A 97 -7.08 -6.05 6.06
C GLN A 97 -6.33 -5.19 5.02
N ASP A 98 -4.99 -5.22 5.01
CA ASP A 98 -4.18 -4.47 4.04
C ASP A 98 -4.26 -5.01 2.59
N GLN A 99 -4.68 -6.27 2.40
CA GLN A 99 -4.77 -6.91 1.09
C GLN A 99 -6.16 -6.84 0.43
N LEU A 100 -7.17 -6.36 1.15
CA LEU A 100 -8.53 -6.27 0.60
C LEU A 100 -8.64 -5.08 -0.34
N VAL A 101 -8.86 -5.36 -1.63
CA VAL A 101 -9.09 -4.33 -2.64
C VAL A 101 -10.61 -4.13 -2.80
N PHE A 102 -11.12 -3.06 -2.18
CA PHE A 102 -12.53 -2.71 -2.27
C PHE A 102 -12.84 -1.90 -3.53
N TYR A 103 -14.03 -2.11 -4.07
CA TYR A 103 -14.59 -1.25 -5.10
C TYR A 103 -15.24 -0.03 -4.44
N VAL A 104 -14.92 1.16 -4.93
CA VAL A 104 -15.32 2.41 -4.31
C VAL A 104 -15.64 3.41 -5.42
N THR A 105 -16.68 4.22 -5.25
CA THR A 105 -16.98 5.34 -6.14
C THR A 105 -16.12 6.56 -5.81
N PRO A 106 -15.93 7.51 -6.74
CA PRO A 106 -15.37 8.84 -6.48
C PRO A 106 -15.85 9.50 -5.18
N THR A 107 -17.17 9.55 -4.94
CA THR A 107 -17.73 10.15 -3.72
C THR A 107 -17.31 9.39 -2.45
N ASP A 108 -17.44 8.05 -2.47
CA ASP A 108 -17.07 7.22 -1.33
C ASP A 108 -15.56 7.23 -1.05
N ALA A 109 -14.75 7.35 -2.10
CA ALA A 109 -13.30 7.37 -2.00
C ALA A 109 -12.82 8.62 -1.26
N LEU A 110 -13.44 9.77 -1.53
CA LEU A 110 -13.18 11.01 -0.79
C LEU A 110 -13.63 10.92 0.67
N ALA A 111 -14.81 10.37 0.93
CA ALA A 111 -15.31 10.18 2.30
C ALA A 111 -14.39 9.25 3.11
N LYS A 112 -13.97 8.12 2.52
CA LYS A 112 -13.04 7.17 3.15
C LYS A 112 -11.66 7.78 3.37
N PHE A 113 -11.18 8.59 2.43
CA PHE A 113 -9.90 9.30 2.57
C PHE A 113 -9.93 10.32 3.71
N ALA A 114 -11.07 11.01 3.91
CA ALA A 114 -11.24 11.95 5.02
C ALA A 114 -11.28 11.26 6.39
N ALA A 115 -11.85 10.05 6.46
CA ALA A 115 -11.90 9.25 7.68
C ALA A 115 -10.54 8.62 8.02
N ASP A 116 -9.90 7.97 7.04
CA ASP A 116 -8.62 7.30 7.20
C ASP A 116 -7.73 7.56 5.99
N PRO A 117 -6.64 8.34 6.12
CA PRO A 117 -5.63 8.52 5.07
C PRO A 117 -4.73 7.28 4.97
N SER A 118 -5.34 6.10 4.86
CA SER A 118 -4.66 4.82 4.74
C SER A 118 -4.06 4.66 3.34
N LYS A 119 -2.84 4.13 3.25
CA LYS A 119 -2.17 3.77 1.98
C LYS A 119 -2.65 2.42 1.46
N SER A 120 -3.95 2.13 1.60
CA SER A 120 -4.53 0.89 1.09
C SER A 120 -4.74 0.99 -0.42
N ARG A 121 -4.68 -0.17 -1.11
CA ARG A 121 -5.04 -0.24 -2.53
C ARG A 121 -6.54 -0.18 -2.68
N VAL A 122 -7.02 0.65 -3.59
CA VAL A 122 -8.45 0.86 -3.85
C VAL A 122 -8.73 0.65 -5.33
N ARG A 123 -9.89 0.05 -5.65
CA ARG A 123 -10.45 0.01 -7.00
C ARG A 123 -11.51 1.10 -7.12
N LEU A 124 -11.14 2.20 -7.75
CA LEU A 124 -12.05 3.29 -8.05
C LEU A 124 -12.87 2.94 -9.30
N GLY A 125 -14.19 2.85 -9.16
CA GLY A 125 -15.10 2.62 -10.28
C GLY A 125 -15.93 3.86 -10.58
N GLY A 126 -16.03 4.23 -11.85
CA GLY A 126 -16.86 5.35 -12.29
C GLY A 126 -16.84 5.53 -13.80
N LEU A 127 -17.32 6.68 -14.26
CA LEU A 127 -17.37 7.07 -15.66
C LEU A 127 -16.19 7.99 -15.98
N VAL A 128 -15.60 7.85 -17.16
CA VAL A 128 -14.56 8.79 -17.61
C VAL A 128 -15.23 10.06 -18.11
N LEU A 129 -14.85 11.22 -17.57
CA LEU A 129 -15.41 12.50 -18.00
C LEU A 129 -14.96 12.86 -19.43
N GLU A 130 -15.87 13.42 -20.23
CA GLU A 130 -15.60 13.82 -21.61
C GLU A 130 -14.60 14.98 -21.71
N GLY A 131 -13.67 14.85 -22.66
CA GLY A 131 -12.53 15.74 -22.88
C GLY A 131 -11.65 15.92 -21.64
N SER A 132 -11.58 14.92 -20.75
CA SER A 132 -10.73 14.95 -19.55
C SER A 132 -9.41 14.23 -19.74
N VAL A 133 -9.27 13.43 -20.81
CA VAL A 133 -8.08 12.61 -21.05
C VAL A 133 -6.98 13.50 -21.62
N ALA A 134 -5.91 13.70 -20.85
CA ALA A 134 -4.75 14.47 -21.26
C ALA A 134 -3.46 13.66 -21.21
N HIS A 135 -2.61 13.99 -22.18
CA HIS A 135 -1.25 13.48 -22.31
C HIS A 135 -0.29 14.60 -21.87
N PRO A 136 0.20 14.59 -20.61
CA PRO A 136 1.04 15.65 -20.05
C PRO A 136 2.36 15.90 -20.79
N SER A 137 2.97 14.86 -21.36
CA SER A 137 4.14 15.00 -22.22
C SER A 137 4.08 13.96 -23.33
N PRO A 138 4.34 14.32 -24.61
CA PRO A 138 4.37 13.36 -25.70
C PRO A 138 5.52 12.34 -25.59
N SER A 139 6.47 12.56 -24.68
CA SER A 139 7.60 11.65 -24.43
C SER A 139 7.44 10.76 -23.18
N SER A 140 6.49 11.05 -22.29
CA SER A 140 6.25 10.23 -21.09
C SER A 140 4.99 9.37 -21.25
N PRO A 141 4.98 8.15 -20.71
CA PRO A 141 3.79 7.30 -20.70
C PRO A 141 2.78 7.69 -19.59
N GLU A 142 2.88 8.90 -19.04
CA GLU A 142 1.95 9.37 -18.01
C GLU A 142 0.66 9.83 -18.67
N MET A 143 -0.49 9.43 -18.12
CA MET A 143 -1.83 9.80 -18.57
C MET A 143 -2.61 10.37 -17.40
N GLU A 144 -3.41 11.39 -17.68
CA GLU A 144 -4.29 12.00 -16.69
C GLU A 144 -5.71 12.04 -17.22
N PHE A 145 -6.66 11.62 -16.41
CA PHE A 145 -8.07 11.66 -16.75
C PHE A 145 -8.91 11.82 -15.48
N VAL A 146 -10.15 12.28 -15.65
CA VAL A 146 -11.08 12.48 -14.52
C VAL A 146 -12.11 11.36 -14.55
N VAL A 147 -12.32 10.73 -13.39
CA VAL A 147 -13.36 9.73 -13.18
C VAL A 147 -14.45 10.34 -12.31
N THR A 148 -15.69 10.24 -12.79
CA THR A 148 -16.88 10.81 -12.15
C THR A 148 -17.90 9.75 -11.81
N ASP A 149 -18.66 9.96 -10.74
CA ASP A 149 -19.88 9.21 -10.44
C ASP A 149 -21.15 10.03 -10.68
N LEU A 150 -21.06 11.07 -11.51
CA LEU A 150 -22.06 12.09 -11.80
C LEU A 150 -22.23 13.16 -10.71
N ILE A 151 -21.77 12.90 -9.48
CA ILE A 151 -21.81 13.89 -8.38
C ILE A 151 -20.42 14.45 -8.14
N THR A 152 -19.42 13.58 -8.02
CA THR A 152 -18.07 13.94 -7.63
C THR A 152 -17.03 13.46 -8.64
N ASP A 153 -16.05 14.32 -8.88
CA ASP A 153 -15.03 14.15 -9.92
C ASP A 153 -13.64 13.98 -9.30
N VAL A 154 -13.01 12.82 -9.51
CA VAL A 154 -11.67 12.50 -8.97
C VAL A 154 -10.64 12.44 -10.09
N LEU A 155 -9.51 13.12 -9.87
CA LEU A 155 -8.35 13.06 -10.78
C LEU A 155 -7.60 11.74 -10.63
N VAL A 156 -7.39 11.06 -11.75
CA VAL A 156 -6.58 9.85 -11.84
C VAL A 156 -5.32 10.13 -12.65
N ARG A 157 -4.15 9.82 -12.07
CA ARG A 157 -2.86 9.80 -12.76
C ARG A 157 -2.42 8.35 -12.96
N TYR A 158 -2.23 7.96 -14.20
CA TYR A 158 -1.85 6.60 -14.58
C TYR A 158 -0.52 6.60 -15.31
N ASP A 159 0.40 5.74 -14.87
CA ASP A 159 1.72 5.57 -15.49
C ASP A 159 1.65 4.34 -16.40
N GLY A 160 1.35 4.51 -17.69
CA GLY A 160 1.26 3.40 -18.64
C GLY A 160 0.40 3.68 -19.87
N ALA A 161 0.31 2.68 -20.74
CA ALA A 161 -0.58 2.71 -21.90
C ALA A 161 -2.01 2.39 -21.48
N LEU A 162 -2.97 3.25 -21.84
CA LEU A 162 -4.38 2.97 -21.62
C LEU A 162 -4.84 1.82 -22.54
N PRO A 163 -5.70 0.89 -22.06
CA PRO A 163 -6.27 -0.14 -22.91
C PRO A 163 -7.01 0.47 -24.11
N ASP A 164 -7.06 -0.22 -25.25
CA ASP A 164 -7.75 0.30 -26.45
C ASP A 164 -9.26 0.49 -26.25
N LEU A 165 -9.86 -0.29 -25.33
CA LEU A 165 -11.26 -0.12 -24.94
C LEU A 165 -11.49 1.17 -24.12
N PHE A 166 -10.47 1.85 -23.62
CA PHE A 166 -10.65 3.08 -22.87
C PHE A 166 -11.17 4.20 -23.77
N ARG A 167 -12.35 4.71 -23.44
CA ARG A 167 -13.04 5.79 -24.13
C ARG A 167 -13.70 6.71 -23.11
N GLU A 168 -13.81 7.97 -23.46
CA GLU A 168 -14.56 8.96 -22.68
C GLU A 168 -16.05 8.60 -22.63
N GLY A 169 -16.74 8.99 -21.56
CA GLY A 169 -18.16 8.70 -21.34
C GLY A 169 -18.48 7.24 -20.95
N HIS A 170 -17.48 6.36 -20.89
CA HIS A 170 -17.67 4.95 -20.56
C HIS A 170 -17.21 4.63 -19.14
N SER A 171 -17.70 3.50 -18.62
CA SER A 171 -17.32 3.00 -17.30
C SER A 171 -15.89 2.46 -17.30
N VAL A 172 -15.15 2.81 -16.26
CA VAL A 172 -13.78 2.37 -16.03
C VAL A 172 -13.60 1.98 -14.58
N VAL A 173 -12.75 0.98 -14.34
CA VAL A 173 -12.26 0.67 -13.01
C VAL A 173 -10.76 0.90 -12.99
N VAL A 174 -10.29 1.70 -12.03
CA VAL A 174 -8.87 1.99 -11.84
C VAL A 174 -8.44 1.42 -10.50
N GLU A 175 -7.44 0.54 -10.51
CA GLU A 175 -6.77 0.09 -9.29
C GLU A 175 -5.60 1.03 -8.97
N GLY A 176 -5.51 1.52 -7.75
CA GLY A 176 -4.46 2.45 -7.37
C GLY A 176 -4.42 2.80 -5.88
N PHE A 177 -3.65 3.84 -5.57
CA PHE A 177 -3.51 4.38 -4.21
C PHE A 177 -4.00 5.82 -4.19
N LEU A 178 -4.80 6.18 -3.18
CA LEU A 178 -5.15 7.57 -2.94
C LEU A 178 -3.96 8.32 -2.32
N LYS A 179 -3.67 9.49 -2.86
CA LYS A 179 -2.64 10.38 -2.35
C LYS A 179 -3.26 11.74 -2.03
N PRO A 180 -2.83 12.39 -0.93
CA PRO A 180 -3.22 13.77 -0.67
C PRO A 180 -2.68 14.66 -1.79
N PHE A 181 -3.47 15.67 -2.14
CA PHE A 181 -3.02 16.71 -3.04
C PHE A 181 -2.02 17.60 -2.29
N THR A 182 -0.72 17.33 -2.41
CA THR A 182 0.32 18.22 -1.90
C THR A 182 0.35 19.49 -2.75
N ASP A 183 0.43 20.66 -2.11
CA ASP A 183 0.31 21.99 -2.73
C ASP A 183 1.25 22.24 -3.92
N ASP A 184 2.30 21.43 -4.10
CA ASP A 184 3.22 21.49 -5.24
C ASP A 184 2.54 21.22 -6.59
N LEU A 185 1.45 20.44 -6.65
CA LEU A 185 0.66 20.22 -7.87
C LEU A 185 -0.38 21.34 -8.11
N ARG A 186 -0.64 22.18 -7.11
CA ARG A 186 -1.56 23.31 -7.18
C ARG A 186 -0.97 24.52 -7.90
N ARG A 187 0.34 24.49 -8.23
CA ARG A 187 1.00 25.55 -9.02
C ARG A 187 0.90 25.32 -10.53
N ASP A 188 0.61 24.10 -10.98
CA ASP A 188 0.45 23.76 -12.39
C ASP A 188 -0.96 24.07 -12.94
N ASN A 189 -1.61 25.13 -12.42
CA ASN A 189 -2.97 25.60 -12.76
C ASN A 189 -3.12 26.12 -14.21
N GLY A 190 -2.36 25.58 -15.16
CA GLY A 190 -2.60 25.68 -16.60
C GLY A 190 -3.15 24.39 -17.21
N ARG A 191 -3.35 23.31 -16.43
CA ARG A 191 -3.92 22.06 -16.95
C ARG A 191 -5.45 22.05 -16.87
N LYS A 192 -6.09 22.07 -18.04
CA LYS A 192 -7.54 21.91 -18.27
C LYS A 192 -8.19 20.71 -17.54
N VAL A 193 -7.39 19.69 -17.17
CA VAL A 193 -7.88 18.49 -16.47
C VAL A 193 -8.11 18.74 -14.98
N ALA A 194 -7.21 19.50 -14.32
CA ALA A 194 -7.34 19.80 -12.90
C ALA A 194 -8.52 20.75 -12.61
N GLU A 195 -8.88 21.62 -13.55
CA GLU A 195 -10.03 22.51 -13.43
C GLU A 195 -11.38 21.77 -13.52
N LYS A 196 -11.41 20.61 -14.17
CA LYS A 196 -12.60 19.76 -14.25
C LYS A 196 -12.81 18.92 -12.99
N ALA A 197 -11.73 18.49 -12.33
CA ALA A 197 -11.78 17.88 -11.00
C ALA A 197 -11.99 18.95 -9.91
N ARG A 198 -13.15 19.61 -9.95
CA ARG A 198 -13.47 20.67 -8.99
C ARG A 198 -13.59 20.03 -7.60
N GLU A 199 -12.72 20.46 -6.69
CA GLU A 199 -12.81 20.23 -5.22
C GLU A 199 -12.26 18.91 -4.65
N CYS A 200 -11.37 18.22 -5.35
CA CYS A 200 -10.72 17.03 -4.77
C CYS A 200 -9.49 17.36 -3.89
N ALA A 201 -9.55 17.02 -2.61
CA ALA A 201 -8.41 17.07 -1.67
C ALA A 201 -7.37 15.96 -1.92
N CYS A 202 -7.69 14.96 -2.74
CA CYS A 202 -6.84 13.82 -3.06
C CYS A 202 -6.89 13.48 -4.55
N PHE A 203 -5.83 12.85 -5.06
CA PHE A 203 -5.80 12.26 -6.39
C PHE A 203 -5.47 10.77 -6.30
N LEU A 204 -5.96 9.99 -7.25
CA LEU A 204 -5.64 8.56 -7.33
C LEU A 204 -4.42 8.36 -8.22
N ARG A 205 -3.38 7.71 -7.69
CA ARG A 205 -2.29 7.17 -8.51
C ARG A 205 -2.66 5.75 -8.94
N GLY A 206 -3.10 5.62 -10.18
CA GLY A 206 -3.48 4.35 -10.80
C GLY A 206 -2.25 3.49 -11.11
N THR A 207 -2.35 2.20 -10.80
CA THR A 207 -1.38 1.15 -11.18
C THR A 207 -1.91 0.31 -12.33
N GLU A 208 -3.23 0.15 -12.43
CA GLU A 208 -3.88 -0.60 -13.51
C GLU A 208 -5.22 0.05 -13.89
N VAL A 209 -5.51 0.11 -15.19
CA VAL A 209 -6.79 0.61 -15.72
C VAL A 209 -7.50 -0.54 -16.42
N LEU A 210 -8.70 -0.85 -15.94
CA LEU A 210 -9.57 -1.90 -16.47
C LEU A 210 -10.72 -1.23 -17.22
N ALA A 211 -10.66 -1.27 -18.55
CA ALA A 211 -11.71 -0.80 -19.45
C ALA A 211 -12.44 -1.99 -20.07
N LYS A 212 -13.38 -2.58 -19.32
CA LYS A 212 -14.25 -3.65 -19.83
C LYS A 212 -15.67 -3.10 -19.93
N HIS A 213 -16.09 -2.73 -21.13
CA HIS A 213 -17.40 -2.16 -21.46
C HIS A 213 -18.61 -3.05 -21.15
N ASP A 214 -18.41 -4.27 -20.67
CA ASP A 214 -19.53 -5.14 -20.37
C ASP A 214 -20.12 -4.78 -19.01
N GLU A 215 -21.42 -4.48 -18.98
CA GLU A 215 -22.27 -4.34 -17.78
C GLU A 215 -22.08 -5.51 -16.79
N LYS A 216 -21.57 -6.64 -17.27
CA LYS A 216 -21.20 -7.83 -16.50
C LYS A 216 -19.98 -7.64 -15.57
N TYR A 217 -19.13 -6.65 -15.81
CA TYR A 217 -17.86 -6.47 -15.06
C TYR A 217 -17.85 -5.26 -14.11
N MET A 218 -18.86 -4.37 -14.18
CA MET A 218 -18.99 -3.33 -13.16
C MET A 218 -19.48 -3.97 -11.86
N PRO A 219 -18.76 -3.80 -10.74
CA PRO A 219 -19.22 -4.32 -9.45
C PRO A 219 -20.57 -3.69 -9.10
N LYS A 220 -21.47 -4.51 -8.55
CA LYS A 220 -22.85 -4.09 -8.19
C LYS A 220 -22.86 -2.83 -7.33
N GLU A 221 -21.91 -2.70 -6.42
CA GLU A 221 -21.77 -1.54 -5.52
C GLU A 221 -21.59 -0.22 -6.30
N VAL A 222 -20.73 -0.21 -7.33
CA VAL A 222 -20.49 0.97 -8.16
C VAL A 222 -21.68 1.22 -9.09
N ALA A 223 -22.25 0.17 -9.67
CA ALA A 223 -23.42 0.29 -10.55
C ALA A 223 -24.62 0.90 -9.82
N GLU A 224 -24.95 0.38 -8.64
CA GLU A 224 -26.02 0.92 -7.81
C GLU A 224 -25.75 2.36 -7.38
N ALA A 225 -24.50 2.73 -7.09
CA ALA A 225 -24.14 4.10 -6.73
C ALA A 225 -24.36 5.07 -7.91
N LEU A 226 -23.95 4.69 -9.14
CA LEU A 226 -24.22 5.51 -10.33
C LEU A 226 -25.72 5.65 -10.60
N GLU A 227 -26.50 4.59 -10.44
CA GLU A 227 -27.96 4.67 -10.60
C GLU A 227 -28.63 5.56 -9.56
N ARG A 228 -28.18 5.50 -8.30
CA ARG A 228 -28.67 6.38 -7.22
C ARG A 228 -28.35 7.83 -7.54
N ASN A 229 -27.12 8.11 -7.95
CA ASN A 229 -26.67 9.45 -8.29
C ASN A 229 -27.44 10.01 -9.49
N LYS A 230 -27.66 9.20 -10.53
CA LYS A 230 -28.47 9.58 -11.68
C LYS A 230 -29.91 9.95 -11.29
N LYS A 231 -30.56 9.14 -10.45
CA LYS A 231 -31.92 9.41 -9.95
C LYS A 231 -31.98 10.69 -9.12
N GLN A 232 -30.96 10.97 -8.31
CA GLN A 232 -30.87 12.22 -7.54
C GLN A 232 -30.76 13.43 -8.47
N LEU A 233 -29.88 13.38 -9.48
CA LEU A 233 -29.74 14.47 -10.45
C LEU A 233 -31.03 14.70 -11.26
N GLU A 234 -31.75 13.64 -11.64
CA GLU A 234 -33.05 13.75 -12.31
C GLU A 234 -34.09 14.41 -11.38
N ALA A 235 -34.16 14.01 -10.11
CA ALA A 235 -35.06 14.60 -9.13
C ALA A 235 -34.70 16.08 -8.83
N ASP A 236 -33.41 16.41 -8.73
CA ASP A 236 -32.92 17.77 -8.50
C ASP A 236 -33.20 18.66 -9.72
N ALA A 237 -33.07 18.13 -10.93
CA ALA A 237 -33.42 18.83 -12.16
C ALA A 237 -34.93 19.10 -12.25
N GLU A 238 -35.78 18.13 -11.87
CA GLU A 238 -37.23 18.30 -11.78
C GLU A 238 -37.63 19.34 -10.72
N ALA A 239 -36.99 19.30 -9.54
CA ALA A 239 -37.19 20.29 -8.48
C ALA A 239 -36.75 21.70 -8.92
N ALA A 240 -35.63 21.83 -9.63
CA ALA A 240 -35.16 23.09 -10.19
C ALA A 240 -36.09 23.63 -11.28
N ALA A 241 -36.66 22.75 -12.12
CA ALA A 241 -37.65 23.14 -13.13
C ALA A 241 -38.97 23.63 -12.50
N ALA A 242 -39.42 22.99 -11.41
CA ALA A 242 -40.58 23.43 -10.64
C ALA A 242 -40.34 24.79 -9.95
N GLN A 243 -39.13 25.04 -9.45
CA GLN A 243 -38.74 26.32 -8.85
C GLN A 243 -38.56 27.43 -9.92
N GLY A 244 -37.99 27.12 -11.09
CA GLY A 244 -37.86 28.08 -12.18
C GLY A 244 -39.22 28.55 -12.73
N THR A 245 -40.21 27.66 -12.75
CA THR A 245 -41.57 27.99 -13.22
C THR A 245 -42.32 28.90 -12.23
N THR A 246 -42.09 28.74 -10.93
CA THR A 246 -42.74 29.60 -9.90
C THR A 246 -42.13 31.01 -9.84
N VAL A 247 -40.83 31.17 -10.11
CA VAL A 247 -40.18 32.49 -10.18
C VAL A 247 -40.53 33.24 -11.47
N ALA A 248 -40.71 32.54 -12.60
CA ALA A 248 -41.17 33.15 -13.85
C ALA A 248 -42.63 33.67 -13.76
N ALA A 249 -43.53 32.92 -13.11
CA ALA A 249 -44.91 33.35 -12.90
C ALA A 249 -45.05 34.57 -11.98
N ALA A 250 -44.13 34.75 -11.01
CA ALA A 250 -44.10 35.91 -10.13
C ALA A 250 -43.57 37.19 -10.82
N ALA A 251 -42.72 37.06 -11.84
CA ALA A 251 -42.17 38.20 -12.57
C ALA A 251 -43.15 38.80 -13.60
N GLU A 252 -44.07 38.00 -14.16
CA GLU A 252 -45.04 38.47 -15.16
C GLU A 252 -46.22 39.23 -14.53
N GLY A 253 -46.57 38.94 -13.26
CA GLY A 253 -47.62 39.65 -12.52
C GLY A 253 -47.27 41.07 -12.08
N ALA A 254 -45.98 41.44 -12.05
CA ALA A 254 -45.53 42.78 -11.65
C ALA A 254 -45.48 43.81 -12.79
N LYS A 255 -45.62 43.37 -14.05
CA LYS A 255 -45.56 44.24 -15.24
C LYS A 255 -46.94 44.70 -15.74
N ALA A 256 -48.02 44.18 -15.16
CA ALA A 256 -49.40 44.52 -15.54
C ALA A 256 -50.04 45.62 -14.68
N THR A 257 -49.32 46.19 -13.71
CA THR A 257 -49.82 47.19 -12.75
C THR A 257 -49.08 48.55 -12.79
N SER A 258 -48.26 48.80 -13.82
CA SER A 258 -47.73 50.14 -14.13
C SER A 258 -48.24 50.61 -15.49
#